data_AF-A0A9D8G488-F1
#
_entry.id   AF-A0A9D8G488-F1
#
_cell.length_a   1.000
_cell.length_b   1.000
_cell.length_c   1.000
_cell.angle_alpha   90.00
_cell.angle_beta   90.00
_cell.angle_gamma   90.00
#
_symmetry.space_group_name_H-M   'P 1'
#
loop_
_entity.id
_entity.type
_entity.pdbx_description
1 polymer ?
#
loop_
_entity_poly.entity_id
_entity_poly.type
_entity_poly.pdbx_seq_one_letter_code
_entity_poly.pdbx_strand_id
1 'polypeptide(L)'
;MLRDLLENASAIEIVATLVALGLIAASILCLVYIIIGGITFILSAGNEEKIKKAVHTIRFSIIGLFVAFIAFFVVAFLARLLDIPFDLSFSMIVGLMSEILGSLQ
;
A
#
# COMPACT_ATOMS: atom_id res chain seq x y z
N MET A 1 11.86 -21.76 -16.96
CA MET A 1 11.22 -20.44 -17.11
C MET A 1 10.89 -19.76 -15.79
N LEU A 2 10.08 -20.32 -14.87
CA LEU A 2 9.92 -19.76 -13.51
C LEU A 2 11.19 -19.86 -12.63
N ARG A 3 12.06 -20.83 -12.92
CA ARG A 3 13.39 -20.98 -12.29
C ARG A 3 14.40 -19.94 -12.80
N ASP A 4 14.41 -19.67 -14.10
CA ASP A 4 15.34 -18.68 -14.69
C ASP A 4 15.02 -17.24 -14.25
N LEU A 5 13.74 -16.94 -13.96
CA LEU A 5 13.29 -15.69 -13.35
C LEU A 5 13.62 -15.58 -11.85
N LEU A 6 13.92 -16.69 -11.17
CA LEU A 6 14.40 -16.71 -9.78
C LEU A 6 15.94 -16.80 -9.69
N GLU A 7 16.59 -17.21 -10.77
CA GLU A 7 18.05 -17.42 -10.86
C GLU A 7 18.80 -16.16 -11.36
N ASN A 8 18.09 -15.24 -12.03
CA ASN A 8 18.64 -13.95 -12.50
C ASN A 8 17.89 -12.70 -11.99
N ALA A 9 16.81 -12.85 -11.20
CA ALA A 9 16.22 -11.72 -10.50
C ALA A 9 17.17 -11.28 -9.39
N SER A 10 17.78 -10.11 -9.57
CA SER A 10 18.44 -9.40 -8.50
C SER A 10 17.53 -9.38 -7.26
N ALA A 11 18.07 -9.58 -6.06
CA ALA A 11 17.31 -9.52 -4.80
C ALA A 11 16.42 -8.26 -4.70
N ILE A 12 16.83 -7.21 -5.41
CA ILE A 12 16.16 -5.94 -5.60
C ILE A 12 14.78 -6.07 -6.25
N GLU A 13 14.59 -6.89 -7.29
CA GLU A 13 13.32 -6.96 -8.05
C GLU A 13 12.21 -7.63 -7.21
N ILE A 14 12.57 -8.68 -6.46
CA ILE A 14 11.68 -9.33 -5.50
C ILE A 14 11.28 -8.35 -4.38
N VAL A 15 12.26 -7.65 -3.80
CA VAL A 15 12.01 -6.66 -2.75
C VAL A 15 11.07 -5.57 -3.27
N ALA A 16 11.29 -5.09 -4.48
CA ALA A 16 10.55 -3.99 -5.02
C ALA A 16 9.10 -4.38 -5.40
N THR A 17 8.89 -5.60 -5.88
CA THR A 17 7.56 -6.20 -6.05
C THR A 17 6.82 -6.33 -4.73
N LEU A 18 7.50 -6.81 -3.68
CA LEU A 18 6.93 -6.88 -2.33
C LEU A 18 6.55 -5.50 -1.77
N VAL A 19 7.38 -4.48 -2.00
CA VAL A 19 7.09 -3.10 -1.59
C VAL A 19 5.87 -2.56 -2.33
N ALA A 20 5.77 -2.75 -3.64
CA ALA A 20 4.62 -2.30 -4.42
C ALA A 20 3.32 -2.96 -3.95
N LEU A 21 3.33 -4.28 -3.75
CA LEU A 21 2.19 -5.01 -3.19
C LEU A 21 1.84 -4.54 -1.77
N GLY A 22 2.85 -4.29 -0.93
CA GLY A 22 2.67 -3.77 0.42
C GLY A 22 2.02 -2.38 0.44
N LEU A 23 2.41 -1.48 -0.47
CA LEU A 23 1.82 -0.15 -0.61
C LEU A 23 0.34 -0.21 -1.01
N ILE A 24 -0.02 -1.10 -1.94
CA ILE A 24 -1.40 -1.31 -2.36
C ILE A 24 -2.24 -1.84 -1.19
N ALA A 25 -1.75 -2.87 -0.51
CA ALA A 25 -2.44 -3.47 0.65
C ALA A 25 -2.62 -2.45 1.79
N ALA A 26 -1.59 -1.68 2.12
CA ALA A 26 -1.64 -0.65 3.14
C ALA A 26 -2.65 0.45 2.79
N SER A 27 -2.71 0.87 1.53
CA SER A 27 -3.65 1.90 1.06
C SER A 27 -5.10 1.45 1.20
N ILE A 28 -5.40 0.22 0.79
CA ILE A 28 -6.73 -0.39 0.94
C ILE A 28 -7.11 -0.48 2.43
N LEU A 29 -6.18 -0.95 3.26
CA LEU A 29 -6.42 -1.11 4.69
C LEU A 29 -6.70 0.24 5.38
N CYS A 30 -5.95 1.29 5.04
CA CYS A 30 -6.19 2.65 5.54
C CYS A 30 -7.60 3.14 5.17
N LEU A 31 -8.02 2.93 3.92
CA LEU A 31 -9.36 3.30 3.47
C LEU A 31 -10.45 2.58 4.27
N VAL A 32 -10.29 1.28 4.52
CA VAL A 32 -11.23 0.50 5.33
C VAL A 32 -11.33 1.05 6.75
N TYR A 33 -10.22 1.37 7.40
CA TYR A 33 -10.24 1.93 8.76
C TYR A 33 -10.81 3.35 8.84
N ILE A 34 -10.64 4.17 7.79
CA ILE A 34 -11.32 5.47 7.69
C ILE A 34 -12.84 5.27 7.67
N ILE A 35 -13.34 4.32 6.88
CA ILE A 35 -14.78 4.02 6.78
C ILE A 35 -15.31 3.52 8.12
N ILE A 36 -14.64 2.55 8.74
CA ILE A 36 -15.04 1.99 10.05
C ILE A 36 -15.03 3.09 11.12
N GLY A 37 -14.00 3.95 11.13
CA GLY A 37 -13.91 5.10 12.02
C GLY A 37 -15.06 6.09 11.82
N GLY A 38 -15.40 6.39 10.56
CA GLY A 38 -16.52 7.26 10.21
C GLY A 38 -17.88 6.71 10.65
N ILE A 39 -18.14 5.42 10.40
CA ILE A 39 -19.35 4.74 10.87
C ILE A 39 -19.41 4.80 12.40
N THR A 40 -18.31 4.47 13.09
CA THR A 40 -18.26 4.50 14.56
C THR A 40 -18.52 5.90 15.10
N PHE A 41 -18.02 6.95 14.45
CA PHE A 41 -18.26 8.34 14.82
C PHE A 41 -19.75 8.69 14.74
N ILE A 42 -20.41 8.35 13.63
CA ILE A 42 -21.85 8.60 13.45
C ILE A 42 -22.68 7.83 14.48
N LEU A 43 -22.35 6.56 14.74
CA LEU A 43 -23.06 5.70 15.68
C LEU A 43 -22.75 6.00 17.16
N SER A 44 -21.85 6.94 17.45
CA SER A 44 -21.45 7.22 18.84
C SER A 44 -22.55 7.91 19.66
N ALA A 45 -23.58 8.50 19.02
CA ALA A 45 -24.77 9.04 19.67
C ALA A 45 -24.49 9.97 20.88
N GLY A 46 -23.40 10.75 20.83
CA GLY A 46 -23.00 11.66 21.90
C GLY A 46 -22.13 11.05 23.01
N ASN A 47 -21.78 9.75 22.94
CA ASN A 47 -20.83 9.14 23.86
C ASN A 47 -19.40 9.62 23.53
N GLU A 48 -18.82 10.45 24.41
CA GLU A 48 -17.50 11.04 24.25
C GLU A 48 -16.37 10.00 24.07
N GLU A 49 -16.45 8.87 24.77
CA GLU A 49 -15.45 7.81 24.69
C GLU A 49 -15.43 7.17 23.30
N LYS A 50 -16.62 6.87 22.75
CA LYS A 50 -16.76 6.32 21.39
C LYS A 50 -16.35 7.32 20.33
N ILE A 51 -16.70 8.59 20.50
CA ILE A 51 -16.27 9.69 19.61
C ILE A 51 -14.74 9.78 19.59
N LYS A 52 -14.11 9.81 20.76
CA LYS A 52 -12.66 9.89 20.89
C LYS A 52 -11.98 8.71 20.20
N LYS A 53 -12.48 7.49 20.41
CA LYS A 53 -11.98 6.28 19.75
C LYS A 53 -12.11 6.36 18.23
N ALA A 54 -13.27 6.77 17.72
CA ALA A 54 -13.52 6.92 16.28
C ALA A 54 -12.57 7.95 15.64
N VAL A 55 -12.42 9.11 16.28
CA VAL A 55 -11.50 10.16 15.81
C VAL A 55 -10.05 9.68 15.83
N HIS A 56 -9.63 8.93 16.86
CA HIS A 56 -8.29 8.33 16.88
C HIS A 56 -8.08 7.37 15.70
N THR A 57 -9.02 6.46 15.45
CA THR A 57 -8.95 5.53 14.31
C THR A 57 -8.79 6.28 12.99
N ILE A 58 -9.61 7.30 12.75
CA ILE A 58 -9.55 8.11 11.52
C ILE A 58 -8.19 8.81 11.42
N ARG A 59 -7.72 9.46 12.49
CA ARG A 59 -6.42 10.16 12.50
C ARG A 59 -5.26 9.23 12.18
N PHE A 60 -5.18 8.08 12.85
CA PHE A 60 -4.11 7.11 12.59
C PHE A 60 -4.18 6.54 11.17
N SER A 61 -5.37 6.33 10.63
CA SER A 61 -5.54 5.85 9.26
C SER A 61 -5.08 6.89 8.22
N ILE A 62 -5.36 8.17 8.45
CA ILE A 62 -4.89 9.27 7.59
C ILE A 62 -3.36 9.38 7.67
N ILE A 63 -2.78 9.31 8.87
CA ILE A 63 -1.33 9.35 9.04
C ILE A 63 -0.67 8.14 8.34
N GLY A 64 -1.24 6.93 8.50
CA GLY A 64 -0.77 5.73 7.83
C GLY A 64 -0.79 5.86 6.29
N LEU A 65 -1.86 6.44 5.74
CA LEU A 65 -1.96 6.71 4.32
C LEU A 65 -0.89 7.71 3.84
N PHE A 66 -0.64 8.76 4.63
CA PHE A 66 0.40 9.74 4.33
C PHE A 66 1.80 9.13 4.33
N VAL A 67 2.08 8.25 5.31
CA VAL A 67 3.35 7.50 5.39
C VAL A 67 3.52 6.56 4.21
N ALA A 68 2.45 5.86 3.78
CA ALA A 68 2.50 5.01 2.58
C ALA A 68 2.85 5.84 1.33
N PHE A 69 2.28 7.04 1.21
CA PHE A 69 2.56 7.96 0.11
C PHE A 69 4.04 8.40 0.09
N ILE A 70 4.60 8.74 1.25
CA ILE A 70 6.02 9.09 1.38
C ILE A 70 6.91 7.88 1.07
N ALA A 71 6.55 6.69 1.55
CA ALA A 71 7.31 5.47 1.30
C ALA A 71 7.43 5.18 -0.22
N PHE A 72 6.35 5.38 -0.98
CA PHE A 72 6.40 5.29 -2.44
C PHE A 72 7.47 6.22 -3.05
N PHE A 73 7.48 7.50 -2.64
CA PHE A 73 8.46 8.48 -3.13
C PHE A 73 9.89 8.10 -2.75
N VAL A 74 10.13 7.66 -1.51
CA VAL A 74 11.46 7.26 -1.06
C VAL A 74 11.97 6.06 -1.85
N VAL A 75 11.14 5.04 -2.06
CA VAL A 75 11.56 3.83 -2.78
C VAL A 75 11.82 4.15 -4.26
N ALA A 76 10.96 4.96 -4.89
CA ALA A 76 11.18 5.42 -6.26
C ALA A 76 12.45 6.27 -6.41
N PHE A 77 12.76 7.10 -5.41
CA PHE A 77 14.00 7.88 -5.37
C PHE A 77 15.23 6.99 -5.22
N LEU A 78 15.19 6.00 -4.32
CA LEU A 78 16.28 5.05 -4.12
C LEU A 78 16.52 4.17 -5.37
N ALA A 79 15.46 3.74 -6.05
CA ALA A 79 15.56 2.96 -7.28
C ALA A 79 16.31 3.74 -8.39
N ARG A 80 15.98 5.03 -8.55
CA ARG A 80 16.67 5.92 -9.51
C ARG A 80 18.11 6.23 -9.11
N LEU A 81 18.37 6.43 -7.81
CA LEU A 81 19.71 6.75 -7.32
C LEU A 81 20.69 5.57 -7.50
N LEU A 82 20.18 4.34 -7.40
CA LEU A 82 20.96 3.11 -7.51
C LEU A 82 21.01 2.55 -8.94
N ASP A 83 20.47 3.28 -9.93
CA ASP A 83 20.38 2.90 -11.35
C ASP A 83 19.83 1.46 -11.56
N ILE A 84 18.87 1.09 -10.71
CA ILE A 84 18.20 -0.20 -10.81
C ILE A 84 17.22 -0.08 -12.00
N PRO A 85 17.15 -1.06 -12.92
CA PRO A 85 16.18 -1.10 -14.02
C PRO A 85 14.73 -1.33 -13.54
N PHE A 86 14.42 -0.92 -12.32
CA PHE A 86 13.15 -1.05 -11.65
C PHE A 86 12.48 0.32 -11.65
N ASP A 87 11.46 0.47 -12.51
CA ASP A 87 10.62 1.66 -12.53
C ASP A 87 9.35 1.41 -11.70
N LEU A 88 9.29 1.98 -10.49
CA LEU A 88 8.12 1.96 -9.60
C LEU A 88 7.02 2.89 -10.17
N SER A 89 6.50 2.50 -11.33
CA SER A 89 5.53 3.26 -12.11
C SER A 89 4.10 2.78 -11.85
N PHE A 90 3.14 3.68 -12.09
CA PHE A 90 1.72 3.32 -12.07
C PHE A 90 1.39 2.16 -13.02
N SER A 91 2.12 2.06 -14.13
CA SER A 91 1.97 0.97 -15.10
C SER A 91 2.33 -0.40 -14.50
N MET A 92 3.34 -0.47 -13.63
CA MET A 92 3.71 -1.73 -12.95
C MET A 92 2.61 -2.17 -11.98
N ILE A 93 2.06 -1.24 -11.20
CA ILE A 93 0.96 -1.53 -10.26
C ILE A 93 -0.27 -2.07 -11.01
N VAL A 94 -0.67 -1.41 -12.10
CA VAL A 94 -1.81 -1.84 -12.92
C VAL A 94 -1.50 -3.16 -13.64
N GLY A 95 -0.26 -3.36 -14.11
CA GLY A 95 0.20 -4.62 -14.69
C GLY A 95 0.07 -5.79 -13.72
N LEU A 96 0.62 -5.65 -12.51
CA LEU A 96 0.51 -6.66 -11.45
C LEU A 96 -0.95 -6.93 -11.08
N MET A 97 -1.78 -5.90 -11.02
CA MET A 97 -3.21 -6.07 -10.75
C MET A 97 -3.90 -6.87 -11.86
N SER A 98 -3.59 -6.57 -13.13
CA SER A 98 -4.12 -7.31 -14.29
C SER A 98 -3.66 -8.76 -14.32
N GLU A 99 -2.43 -9.04 -13.90
CA GLU A 99 -1.86 -10.38 -13.85
C GLU A 99 -2.47 -11.22 -12.72
N ILE A 100 -2.68 -10.62 -11.55
CA ILE A 100 -3.39 -11.24 -10.42
C ILE A 100 -4.84 -11.58 -10.82
N LEU A 101 -5.54 -10.65 -11.46
CA LEU A 101 -6.90 -10.88 -11.97
C LEU A 101 -6.94 -11.98 -13.04
N GLY A 102 -5.97 -11.98 -13.95
CA GLY A 102 -5.84 -13.02 -14.98
C GLY A 102 -5.52 -14.40 -14.43
N SER A 103 -4.84 -14.49 -13.28
CA SER A 103 -4.52 -15.75 -12.60
C SER A 103 -5.70 -16.40 -11.86
N LEU A 104 -6.81 -15.66 -11.68
CA LEU A 104 -8.04 -16.13 -11.03
C LEU A 104 -9.10 -16.61 -12.04
N GLN A 105 -8.84 -16.51 -13.34
CA GLN A 105 -9.64 -17.09 -14.44
C GLN A 105 -8.94 -18.31 -15.04
#